data_AF-A0AAD4SK21-F1
#
_entry.id   AF-A0AAD4SK21-F1
#
_cell.length_a   1.000
_cell.length_b   1.000
_cell.length_c   1.000
_cell.angle_alpha   90.00
_cell.angle_beta   90.00
_cell.angle_gamma   90.00
#
_symmetry.space_group_name_H-M   'P 1'
#
loop_
_entity.id
_entity.type
_entity.pdbx_description
1 polymer ?
#
loop_
_entity_poly.entity_id
_entity_poly.type
_entity_poly.pdbx_seq_one_letter_code
_entity_poly.pdbx_strand_id
1 'polypeptide(L)'
;MASSLSTSFIFTSSPIQWNHNKNPKPNPNLFVQFSKTLRPNSIKMSAESNTPTKLVTFLGKGGSGKTTSSILAAQYYAKQGLNTCLVIQTQDPTAEYLMGCKIGTSPAQCNNNLSVVRFDTTKMLLEPLNQLKKADARLNFTQGVIEGVVGEELGVLPGMGSIFAALALQKLVGVIEMTSVTKKQTQEKFDIVIYDGVSNEETLRMISATETARSYLKYLRNLAEKTDIGRLTAPSLLRLAEESVELNDGRSRFDGKMSSDIWNDIERMLERVSTGFAKPSKLSCYLVMDPNNPTSINAAMRYWGCAIQSGAHISGAFGYAPPQSTESADIIKRKFSPLPSAIMPYLSIGSPIDWDAVVLKSVGEDARLVFAAERNDTFPSPVTFDAANKSVTLFMPGFDKSEIKLFQYRGGSELLVEAGDQRRVIRLPNSIQGKVGGAKFVGRSVVVTMR
;
A
#
# COMPACT_ATOMS: atom_id res chain seq x y z
N MET A 1 -34.24 -39.38 -34.58
CA MET A 1 -34.30 -38.58 -35.83
C MET A 1 -32.98 -37.86 -35.99
N ALA A 2 -32.25 -38.23 -37.03
CA ALA A 2 -30.90 -37.78 -37.35
C ALA A 2 -30.91 -36.73 -38.48
N SER A 3 -29.90 -35.86 -38.48
CA SER A 3 -29.22 -35.19 -39.63
C SER A 3 -28.45 -34.01 -39.01
N SER A 4 -27.12 -34.00 -38.84
CA SER A 4 -25.99 -34.14 -39.77
C SER A 4 -26.13 -33.33 -41.07
N LEU A 5 -25.40 -32.22 -41.14
CA LEU A 5 -24.85 -31.69 -42.39
C LEU A 5 -23.46 -31.12 -42.10
N SER A 6 -22.47 -31.93 -42.49
CA SER A 6 -21.08 -31.59 -42.67
C SER A 6 -20.89 -31.15 -44.13
N THR A 7 -20.07 -30.13 -44.35
CA THR A 7 -19.41 -29.95 -45.64
C THR A 7 -18.03 -29.32 -45.45
N SER A 8 -17.03 -30.06 -45.89
CA SER A 8 -15.62 -29.71 -45.99
C SER A 8 -15.29 -29.26 -47.43
N PHE A 9 -14.02 -28.86 -47.62
CA PHE A 9 -13.22 -28.69 -48.86
C PHE A 9 -12.92 -27.23 -49.25
N ILE A 10 -11.76 -26.81 -49.78
CA ILE A 10 -10.44 -27.39 -50.12
C ILE A 10 -9.43 -26.22 -50.24
N PHE A 11 -8.15 -26.53 -49.99
CA PHE A 11 -6.95 -25.73 -50.27
C PHE A 11 -6.85 -25.18 -51.71
N THR A 12 -6.37 -23.95 -51.87
CA THR A 12 -5.57 -23.57 -53.05
C THR A 12 -4.35 -22.75 -52.66
N SER A 13 -3.23 -23.15 -53.24
CA SER A 13 -1.86 -22.66 -53.08
C SER A 13 -1.50 -21.62 -54.15
N SER A 14 -0.86 -20.52 -53.70
CA SER A 14 0.30 -19.76 -54.24
C SER A 14 0.57 -19.71 -55.77
N PRO A 15 1.06 -18.59 -56.35
CA PRO A 15 2.41 -18.08 -56.01
C PRO A 15 2.58 -16.55 -55.96
N ILE A 16 3.36 -16.10 -54.97
CA ILE A 16 3.95 -14.75 -54.94
C ILE A 16 5.26 -14.82 -55.72
N GLN A 17 5.38 -13.98 -56.75
CA GLN A 17 6.58 -13.83 -57.57
C GLN A 17 7.77 -13.34 -56.74
N TRP A 18 8.86 -14.08 -56.80
CA TRP A 18 10.19 -13.64 -56.37
C TRP A 18 10.76 -12.68 -57.40
N ASN A 19 11.03 -11.44 -57.00
CA ASN A 19 11.93 -10.57 -57.74
C ASN A 19 13.26 -10.51 -57.00
N HIS A 20 14.25 -11.19 -57.54
CA HIS A 20 15.65 -10.96 -57.21
C HIS A 20 16.03 -9.55 -57.63
N ASN A 21 16.76 -8.85 -56.74
CA ASN A 21 18.03 -8.17 -57.03
C ASN A 21 18.14 -6.79 -56.33
N LYS A 22 18.97 -6.75 -55.29
CA LYS A 22 20.10 -5.80 -55.07
C LYS A 22 20.28 -5.50 -53.59
N ASN A 23 21.26 -6.18 -52.99
CA ASN A 23 21.92 -5.81 -51.74
C ASN A 23 22.53 -4.40 -51.83
N PRO A 24 22.27 -3.50 -50.87
CA PRO A 24 23.23 -2.49 -50.47
C PRO A 24 24.04 -3.00 -49.27
N LYS A 25 25.36 -3.01 -49.42
CA LYS A 25 26.33 -3.34 -48.37
C LYS A 25 26.11 -2.45 -47.13
N PRO A 26 26.22 -2.98 -45.89
CA PRO A 26 26.14 -2.13 -44.70
C PRO A 26 27.40 -1.26 -44.60
N ASN A 27 27.18 0.05 -44.48
CA ASN A 27 28.21 1.06 -44.31
C ASN A 27 28.75 0.98 -42.85
N PRO A 28 30.04 0.66 -42.61
CA PRO A 28 30.53 0.33 -41.27
C PRO A 28 30.81 1.54 -40.36
N ASN A 29 30.42 2.77 -40.75
CA ASN A 29 30.78 4.00 -40.03
C ASN A 29 29.61 4.78 -39.42
N LEU A 30 28.44 4.16 -39.18
CA LEU A 30 27.31 4.81 -38.48
C LEU A 30 27.13 4.37 -37.02
N PHE A 31 28.05 3.58 -36.46
CA PHE A 31 27.93 2.99 -35.12
C PHE A 31 28.90 3.55 -34.07
N VAL A 32 29.46 4.75 -34.30
CA VAL A 32 30.39 5.41 -33.37
C VAL A 32 29.92 6.83 -33.10
N GLN A 33 28.81 7.00 -32.35
CA GLN A 33 28.59 8.25 -31.59
C GLN A 33 27.53 8.21 -30.46
N PHE A 34 27.07 7.04 -29.99
CA PHE A 34 26.18 6.94 -28.82
C PHE A 34 26.67 5.97 -27.73
N SER A 35 27.98 5.92 -27.52
CA SER A 35 28.59 5.21 -26.37
C SER A 35 29.36 6.19 -25.48
N LYS A 36 28.65 7.18 -24.90
CA LYS A 36 29.11 7.83 -23.66
C LYS A 36 28.35 7.23 -22.49
N THR A 37 28.91 6.11 -22.01
CA THR A 37 28.95 5.72 -20.58
C THR A 37 27.88 6.32 -19.67
N LEU A 38 26.72 5.67 -19.58
CA LEU A 38 25.99 5.58 -18.32
C LEU A 38 26.51 4.33 -17.62
N ARG A 39 27.51 4.52 -16.76
CA ARG A 39 27.84 3.50 -15.75
C ARG A 39 26.61 3.34 -14.87
N PRO A 40 26.18 2.12 -14.50
CA PRO A 40 25.19 1.97 -13.46
C PRO A 40 25.80 2.58 -12.20
N ASN A 41 25.21 3.66 -11.70
CA ASN A 41 25.59 4.19 -10.39
C ASN A 41 25.32 3.09 -9.37
N SER A 42 26.37 2.44 -8.91
CA SER A 42 26.36 1.68 -7.67
C SER A 42 25.81 2.62 -6.60
N ILE A 43 24.69 2.24 -5.98
CA ILE A 43 24.19 2.91 -4.78
C ILE A 43 25.23 2.66 -3.69
N LYS A 44 26.22 3.54 -3.58
CA LYS A 44 27.02 3.69 -2.37
C LYS A 44 26.27 4.65 -1.48
N MET A 45 25.30 4.12 -0.72
CA MET A 45 24.80 4.82 0.45
C MET A 45 25.87 4.71 1.54
N SER A 46 26.50 5.83 1.83
CA SER A 46 27.30 6.02 3.04
C SER A 46 26.46 5.67 4.27
N ALA A 47 27.09 5.01 5.25
CA ALA A 47 26.49 4.36 6.41
C ALA A 47 25.77 5.26 7.44
N GLU A 48 25.36 6.48 7.07
CA GLU A 48 24.53 7.36 7.90
C GLU A 48 23.60 8.21 7.01
N SER A 49 22.72 7.57 6.24
CA SER A 49 21.55 8.25 5.70
C SER A 49 20.35 7.95 6.60
N ASN A 50 19.81 8.96 7.26
CA ASN A 50 18.59 8.85 8.05
C ASN A 50 17.35 8.76 7.13
N THR A 51 17.36 7.79 6.20
CA THR A 51 16.27 7.53 5.27
C THR A 51 15.10 6.92 6.04
N PRO A 52 13.87 7.44 5.88
CA PRO A 52 12.71 6.89 6.55
C PRO A 52 12.41 5.49 6.01
N THR A 53 12.00 4.57 6.89
CA THR A 53 11.58 3.23 6.48
C THR A 53 10.42 3.31 5.49
N LYS A 54 10.50 2.53 4.42
CA LYS A 54 9.49 2.48 3.37
C LYS A 54 8.63 1.22 3.53
N LEU A 55 7.32 1.40 3.63
CA LEU A 55 6.34 0.32 3.60
C LEU A 55 6.00 -0.04 2.14
N VAL A 56 6.02 -1.32 1.80
CA VAL A 56 5.70 -1.85 0.47
C VAL A 56 4.57 -2.86 0.59
N THR A 57 3.58 -2.80 -0.29
CA THR A 57 2.47 -3.78 -0.33
C THR A 57 2.01 -4.02 -1.76
N PHE A 58 1.36 -5.17 -1.98
CA PHE A 58 0.87 -5.59 -3.28
C PHE A 58 -0.65 -5.76 -3.26
N LEU A 59 -1.33 -5.30 -4.31
CA LEU A 59 -2.78 -5.37 -4.48
C LEU A 59 -3.12 -6.11 -5.77
N GLY A 60 -4.09 -7.01 -5.73
CA GLY A 60 -4.39 -7.86 -6.88
C GLY A 60 -5.38 -8.98 -6.57
N LYS A 61 -6.02 -9.51 -7.61
CA LYS A 61 -6.99 -10.60 -7.48
C LYS A 61 -6.40 -11.80 -6.70
N GLY A 62 -7.24 -12.59 -6.04
CA GLY A 62 -6.83 -13.89 -5.49
C GLY A 62 -6.16 -14.74 -6.58
N GLY A 63 -4.99 -15.32 -6.28
CA GLY A 63 -4.19 -16.10 -7.23
C GLY A 63 -3.35 -15.29 -8.24
N SER A 64 -3.36 -13.95 -8.21
CA SER A 64 -2.55 -13.15 -9.14
C SER A 64 -1.04 -13.12 -8.82
N GLY A 65 -0.59 -13.78 -7.75
CA GLY A 65 0.83 -13.85 -7.37
C GLY A 65 1.27 -12.79 -6.35
N LYS A 66 0.37 -12.22 -5.53
CA LYS A 66 0.71 -11.22 -4.50
C LYS A 66 1.81 -11.68 -3.53
N THR A 67 1.61 -12.80 -2.84
CA THR A 67 2.59 -13.36 -1.90
C THR A 67 3.93 -13.64 -2.57
N THR A 68 3.91 -14.21 -3.78
CA THR A 68 5.13 -14.43 -4.59
C THR A 68 5.84 -13.11 -4.91
N SER A 69 5.08 -12.07 -5.26
CA SER A 69 5.60 -10.73 -5.56
C SER A 69 6.20 -10.07 -4.32
N SER A 70 5.57 -10.23 -3.16
CA SER A 70 6.06 -9.76 -1.86
C SER A 70 7.39 -10.39 -1.51
N ILE A 71 7.52 -11.71 -1.67
CA ILE A 71 8.76 -12.45 -1.43
C ILE A 71 9.85 -12.06 -2.42
N LEU A 72 9.52 -11.98 -3.72
CA LEU A 72 10.47 -11.56 -4.75
C LEU A 72 11.01 -10.15 -4.48
N ALA A 73 10.14 -9.23 -4.07
CA ALA A 73 10.54 -7.88 -3.69
C ALA A 73 11.44 -7.89 -2.45
N ALA A 74 11.14 -8.73 -1.46
CA ALA A 74 11.95 -8.86 -0.24
C ALA A 74 13.37 -9.34 -0.54
N GLN A 75 13.48 -10.38 -1.37
CA GLN A 75 14.75 -10.90 -1.86
C GLN A 75 15.49 -9.85 -2.70
N TYR A 76 14.78 -9.10 -3.55
CA TYR A 76 15.36 -8.03 -4.34
C TYR A 76 15.98 -6.93 -3.47
N TYR A 77 15.23 -6.34 -2.53
CA TYR A 77 15.73 -5.24 -1.69
C TYR A 77 16.87 -5.69 -0.76
N ALA A 78 16.77 -6.88 -0.17
CA ALA A 78 17.84 -7.45 0.65
C ALA A 78 19.16 -7.60 -0.15
N LYS A 79 19.06 -8.03 -1.41
CA LYS A 79 20.19 -8.14 -2.34
C LYS A 79 20.75 -6.80 -2.81
N GLN A 80 19.95 -5.73 -2.76
CA GLN A 80 20.45 -4.36 -2.94
C GLN A 80 21.17 -3.82 -1.69
N GLY A 81 21.26 -4.60 -0.62
CA GLY A 81 21.92 -4.22 0.63
C GLY A 81 21.02 -3.50 1.63
N LEU A 82 19.71 -3.41 1.36
CA LEU A 82 18.75 -2.75 2.25
C LEU A 82 18.28 -3.70 3.35
N ASN A 83 18.27 -3.26 4.60
CA ASN A 83 17.75 -4.07 5.69
C ASN A 83 16.23 -4.22 5.54
N THR A 84 15.78 -5.41 5.17
CA THR A 84 14.42 -5.67 4.70
C THR A 84 13.68 -6.60 5.66
N CYS A 85 12.44 -6.24 6.02
CA CYS A 85 11.55 -7.10 6.79
C CYS A 85 10.32 -7.49 5.96
N LEU A 86 10.10 -8.79 5.76
CA LEU A 86 8.88 -9.32 5.17
C LEU A 86 7.88 -9.70 6.27
N VAL A 87 6.74 -9.02 6.27
CA VAL A 87 5.62 -9.24 7.17
C VAL A 87 4.55 -10.03 6.45
N ILE A 88 4.21 -11.22 6.96
CA ILE A 88 3.14 -12.07 6.44
C ILE A 88 2.00 -12.10 7.46
N GLN A 89 0.77 -11.80 7.04
CA GLN A 89 -0.40 -11.95 7.92
C GLN A 89 -1.27 -13.17 7.59
N THR A 90 -1.16 -13.72 6.38
CA THR A 90 -1.91 -14.92 6.02
C THR A 90 -1.40 -16.13 6.78
N GLN A 91 -2.30 -17.07 7.05
CA GLN A 91 -1.99 -18.28 7.81
C GLN A 91 -1.58 -19.47 6.93
N ASP A 92 -1.78 -19.37 5.62
CA ASP A 92 -1.42 -20.43 4.69
C ASP A 92 0.12 -20.61 4.60
N PRO A 93 0.59 -21.81 4.22
CA PRO A 93 2.02 -22.14 4.22
C PRO A 93 2.77 -21.64 2.98
N THR A 94 2.14 -20.89 2.06
CA THR A 94 2.76 -20.50 0.78
C THR A 94 4.07 -19.74 0.99
N ALA A 95 4.09 -18.80 1.94
CA ALA A 95 5.29 -18.02 2.21
C ALA A 95 6.43 -18.89 2.78
N GLU A 96 6.13 -19.79 3.73
CA GLU A 96 7.13 -20.72 4.27
C GLU A 96 7.68 -21.65 3.18
N TYR A 97 6.80 -22.14 2.29
CA TYR A 97 7.19 -23.00 1.18
C TYR A 97 8.12 -22.28 0.19
N LEU A 98 7.78 -21.05 -0.21
CA LEU A 98 8.57 -20.26 -1.15
C LEU A 98 9.91 -19.79 -0.56
N MET A 99 9.95 -19.54 0.75
CA MET A 99 11.17 -19.11 1.47
C MET A 99 12.05 -20.29 1.89
N GLY A 100 11.48 -21.49 2.04
CA GLY A 100 12.20 -22.66 2.55
C GLY A 100 12.53 -22.58 4.05
N CYS A 101 11.87 -21.70 4.81
CA CYS A 101 12.09 -21.52 6.24
C CYS A 101 10.77 -21.41 7.01
N LYS A 102 10.82 -21.71 8.32
CA LYS A 102 9.68 -21.50 9.22
C LYS A 102 9.58 -20.03 9.62
N ILE A 103 8.36 -19.51 9.70
CA ILE A 103 8.11 -18.10 10.03
C ILE A 103 7.39 -18.01 11.37
N GLY A 104 8.05 -17.39 12.35
CA GLY A 104 7.50 -17.15 13.69
C GLY A 104 6.86 -15.77 13.85
N THR A 105 6.32 -15.51 15.04
CA THR A 105 5.67 -14.23 15.41
C THR A 105 6.64 -13.14 15.86
N SER A 106 7.94 -13.42 15.87
CA SER A 106 9.01 -12.45 16.10
C SER A 106 9.90 -12.38 14.86
N PRO A 107 10.43 -11.21 14.49
CA PRO A 107 11.35 -11.07 13.37
C PRO A 107 12.51 -12.05 13.50
N ALA A 108 12.65 -12.92 12.51
CA ALA A 108 13.72 -13.89 12.41
C ALA A 108 14.49 -13.66 11.11
N GLN A 109 15.81 -13.60 11.20
CA GLN A 109 16.65 -13.45 10.03
C GLN A 109 16.59 -14.73 9.18
N CYS A 110 16.17 -14.60 7.93
CA CYS A 110 16.14 -15.70 6.98
C CYS A 110 17.40 -15.72 6.11
N ASN A 111 17.82 -14.56 5.61
CA ASN A 111 19.01 -14.36 4.77
C ASN A 111 19.74 -13.07 5.20
N ASN A 112 20.89 -12.79 4.60
CA ASN A 112 21.57 -11.49 4.78
C ASN A 112 20.63 -10.34 4.39
N ASN A 113 20.44 -9.38 5.30
CA ASN A 113 19.55 -8.22 5.15
C ASN A 113 18.06 -8.57 4.93
N LEU A 114 17.62 -9.79 5.24
CA LEU A 114 16.21 -10.20 5.13
C LEU A 114 15.73 -10.88 6.41
N SER A 115 14.88 -10.18 7.14
CA SER A 115 14.12 -10.70 8.27
C SER A 115 12.68 -11.01 7.84
N VAL A 116 12.06 -11.99 8.47
CA VAL A 116 10.67 -12.38 8.20
C VAL A 116 9.92 -12.50 9.52
N VAL A 117 8.67 -12.03 9.55
CA VAL A 117 7.77 -12.13 10.71
C VAL A 117 6.35 -12.45 10.27
N ARG A 118 5.66 -13.26 11.07
CA ARG A 118 4.22 -13.53 10.92
C ARG A 118 3.40 -12.71 11.90
N PHE A 119 2.38 -12.04 11.40
CA PHE A 119 1.42 -11.30 12.20
C PHE A 119 0.22 -12.18 12.53
N ASP A 120 0.21 -12.70 13.76
CA ASP A 120 -0.92 -13.44 14.30
C ASP A 120 -1.80 -12.51 15.12
N THR A 121 -3.03 -12.25 14.67
CA THR A 121 -3.94 -11.32 15.36
C THR A 121 -4.21 -11.70 16.81
N THR A 122 -4.30 -13.00 17.11
CA THR A 122 -4.45 -13.53 18.47
C THR A 122 -3.26 -13.16 19.37
N LYS A 123 -2.04 -13.11 18.82
CA LYS A 123 -0.83 -12.72 19.56
C LYS A 123 -0.66 -11.21 19.63
N MET A 124 -0.98 -10.50 18.54
CA MET A 124 -0.88 -9.04 18.49
C MET A 124 -1.85 -8.34 19.44
N LEU A 125 -2.99 -8.96 19.79
CA LEU A 125 -3.95 -8.44 20.78
C LEU A 125 -3.38 -8.37 22.20
N LEU A 126 -2.47 -9.27 22.56
CA LEU A 126 -2.00 -9.44 23.94
C LEU A 126 -1.21 -8.22 24.45
N GLU A 127 -0.38 -7.61 23.60
CA GLU A 127 0.43 -6.46 24.00
C GLU A 127 -0.45 -5.21 24.28
N PRO A 128 -1.34 -4.75 23.36
CA PRO A 128 -2.26 -3.65 23.63
C PRO A 128 -3.16 -3.89 24.83
N LEU A 129 -3.66 -5.13 25.02
CA LEU A 129 -4.45 -5.47 26.20
C LEU A 129 -3.61 -5.31 27.48
N ASN A 130 -2.38 -5.80 27.50
CA ASN A 130 -1.49 -5.65 28.64
C ASN A 130 -1.13 -4.18 28.93
N GLN A 131 -1.00 -3.35 27.89
CA GLN A 131 -0.81 -1.91 28.06
C GLN A 131 -2.05 -1.25 28.67
N LEU A 132 -3.26 -1.61 28.21
CA LEU A 132 -4.51 -1.13 28.77
C LEU A 132 -4.68 -1.55 30.24
N LYS A 133 -4.38 -2.82 30.58
CA LYS A 133 -4.40 -3.33 31.96
C LYS A 133 -3.46 -2.54 32.88
N LYS A 134 -2.25 -2.22 32.40
CA LYS A 134 -1.27 -1.43 33.16
C LYS A 134 -1.72 0.02 33.37
N ALA A 135 -2.33 0.64 32.36
CA ALA A 135 -2.88 1.99 32.48
C ALA A 135 -4.06 2.01 33.46
N ASP A 136 -4.95 1.02 33.36
CA ASP A 136 -6.08 0.87 34.28
C ASP A 136 -5.64 0.68 35.73
N ALA A 137 -4.61 -0.14 35.99
CA ALA A 137 -4.07 -0.34 37.33
C ALA A 137 -3.48 0.93 37.96
N ARG A 138 -2.96 1.86 37.14
CA ARG A 138 -2.40 3.14 37.61
C ARG A 138 -3.48 4.17 37.88
N LEU A 139 -4.45 4.27 36.98
CA LEU A 139 -5.54 5.24 37.06
C LEU A 139 -6.71 4.75 37.92
N ASN A 140 -6.74 3.46 38.23
CA ASN A 140 -7.85 2.75 38.85
C ASN A 140 -9.19 3.04 38.17
N PHE A 141 -9.19 3.08 36.83
CA PHE A 141 -10.34 3.57 36.05
C PHE A 141 -11.52 2.60 36.11
N THR A 142 -11.28 1.30 36.02
CA THR A 142 -12.30 0.24 36.08
C THR A 142 -12.39 -0.48 37.41
N GLN A 143 -11.72 0.02 38.46
CA GLN A 143 -11.72 -0.62 39.79
C GLN A 143 -11.24 -2.10 39.73
N GLY A 144 -10.29 -2.40 38.83
CA GLY A 144 -9.69 -3.73 38.68
C GLY A 144 -10.45 -4.70 37.77
N VAL A 145 -11.56 -4.29 37.13
CA VAL A 145 -12.32 -5.18 36.23
C VAL A 145 -11.50 -5.63 35.03
N ILE A 146 -10.74 -4.71 34.41
CA ILE A 146 -9.89 -5.05 33.25
C ILE A 146 -8.70 -5.95 33.64
N GLU A 147 -8.25 -5.90 34.90
CA GLU A 147 -7.17 -6.75 35.39
C GLU A 147 -7.51 -8.25 35.30
N GLY A 148 -8.78 -8.61 35.55
CA GLY A 148 -9.28 -9.98 35.48
C GLY A 148 -9.37 -10.57 34.07
N VAL A 149 -9.24 -9.76 33.01
CA VAL A 149 -9.36 -10.23 31.63
C VAL A 149 -8.12 -11.04 31.22
N VAL A 150 -8.33 -12.29 30.81
CA VAL A 150 -7.29 -13.18 30.27
C VAL A 150 -7.24 -13.03 28.75
N GLY A 151 -6.11 -12.54 28.23
CA GLY A 151 -5.99 -12.22 26.80
C GLY A 151 -6.09 -13.44 25.89
N GLU A 152 -5.62 -14.59 26.36
CA GLU A 152 -5.65 -15.86 25.67
C GLU A 152 -7.06 -16.44 25.50
N GLU A 153 -8.03 -15.97 26.31
CA GLU A 153 -9.46 -16.35 26.19
C GLU A 153 -10.20 -15.49 25.15
N LEU A 154 -9.60 -14.39 24.70
CA LEU A 154 -10.26 -13.48 23.78
C LEU A 154 -10.23 -13.99 22.33
N GLY A 155 -11.42 -14.13 21.76
CA GLY A 155 -11.58 -14.35 20.32
C GLY A 155 -11.20 -13.11 19.50
N VAL A 156 -10.82 -13.33 18.24
CA VAL A 156 -10.56 -12.26 17.28
C VAL A 156 -11.86 -11.90 16.56
N LEU A 157 -12.30 -10.64 16.69
CA LEU A 157 -13.44 -10.11 15.96
C LEU A 157 -13.07 -9.67 14.54
N PRO A 158 -14.04 -9.64 13.60
CA PRO A 158 -13.83 -9.05 12.29
C PRO A 158 -13.27 -7.62 12.37
N GLY A 159 -12.25 -7.34 11.56
CA GLY A 159 -11.57 -6.03 11.51
C GLY A 159 -10.43 -5.84 12.52
N MET A 160 -10.33 -6.66 13.58
CA MET A 160 -9.21 -6.59 14.53
C MET A 160 -7.86 -6.86 13.85
N GLY A 161 -7.83 -7.77 12.87
CA GLY A 161 -6.61 -8.10 12.12
C GLY A 161 -5.96 -6.89 11.47
N SER A 162 -6.74 -6.07 10.77
CA SER A 162 -6.23 -4.87 10.08
C SER A 162 -5.83 -3.77 11.07
N ILE A 163 -6.56 -3.62 12.19
CA ILE A 163 -6.24 -2.64 13.23
C ILE A 163 -4.90 -2.98 13.90
N PHE A 164 -4.73 -4.23 14.35
CA PHE A 164 -3.49 -4.64 15.01
C PHE A 164 -2.31 -4.69 14.04
N ALA A 165 -2.53 -5.08 12.77
CA ALA A 165 -1.50 -4.97 11.75
C ALA A 165 -1.05 -3.51 11.54
N ALA A 166 -1.99 -2.54 11.51
CA ALA A 166 -1.65 -1.12 11.41
C ALA A 166 -0.73 -0.69 12.57
N LEU A 167 -1.09 -1.05 13.81
CA LEU A 167 -0.32 -0.72 15.01
C LEU A 167 1.06 -1.38 15.01
N ALA A 168 1.15 -2.66 14.64
CA ALA A 168 2.40 -3.40 14.58
C ALA A 168 3.32 -2.89 13.45
N LEU A 169 2.77 -2.57 12.27
CA LEU A 169 3.53 -1.96 11.17
C LEU A 169 4.06 -0.57 11.56
N GLN A 170 3.28 0.23 12.29
CA GLN A 170 3.76 1.54 12.76
C GLN A 170 4.99 1.42 13.67
N LYS A 171 5.07 0.35 14.47
CA LYS A 171 6.27 0.04 15.29
C LYS A 171 7.46 -0.35 14.41
N LEU A 172 7.25 -1.15 13.35
CA LEU A 172 8.32 -1.59 12.45
C LEU A 172 8.84 -0.47 11.51
N VAL A 173 7.94 0.40 11.03
CA VAL A 173 8.27 1.48 10.09
C VAL A 173 8.79 2.73 10.81
N GLY A 174 8.71 2.78 12.15
CA GLY A 174 9.18 3.92 12.92
C GLY A 174 8.44 5.24 12.62
N VAL A 175 7.24 5.19 12.01
CA VAL A 175 6.43 6.39 11.72
C VAL A 175 6.02 7.09 13.02
N ILE A 176 5.95 6.31 14.09
CA ILE A 176 5.80 6.79 15.45
C ILE A 176 7.18 6.69 16.12
N GLU A 177 8.01 7.74 16.00
CA GLU A 177 9.08 8.01 16.98
C GLU A 177 8.43 8.41 18.33
N MET A 178 7.64 7.51 18.93
CA MET A 178 7.20 7.63 20.33
C MET A 178 8.00 6.66 21.18
N THR A 179 9.32 6.71 21.09
CA THR A 179 10.24 6.40 22.19
C THR A 179 11.66 6.44 21.66
N SER A 180 12.47 7.30 22.24
CA SER A 180 13.87 6.98 22.44
C SER A 180 13.91 5.61 23.11
N VAL A 181 14.32 4.59 22.38
CA VAL A 181 14.46 3.23 22.89
C VAL A 181 15.63 3.23 23.87
N THR A 182 15.34 3.53 25.14
CA THR A 182 16.23 3.27 26.28
C THR A 182 15.78 2.02 27.02
N LYS A 183 15.65 0.91 26.29
CA LYS A 183 15.81 -0.45 26.83
C LYS A 183 16.43 -1.31 25.74
N LYS A 184 17.72 -1.65 25.92
CA LYS A 184 18.50 -2.86 25.55
C LYS A 184 17.92 -3.97 24.62
N GLN A 185 16.92 -3.71 23.78
CA GLN A 185 16.64 -4.45 22.57
C GLN A 185 16.84 -3.45 21.45
N THR A 186 17.98 -3.56 20.78
CA THR A 186 18.20 -3.02 19.44
C THR A 186 17.07 -3.54 18.55
N GLN A 187 15.95 -2.81 18.44
CA GLN A 187 15.02 -3.07 17.35
C GLN A 187 15.83 -2.84 16.07
N GLU A 188 15.96 -3.89 15.26
CA GLU A 188 16.60 -3.81 13.96
C GLU A 188 15.85 -2.76 13.14
N LYS A 189 16.50 -1.64 12.86
CA LYS A 189 15.94 -0.59 12.00
C LYS A 189 15.92 -1.14 10.58
N PHE A 190 14.73 -1.29 10.01
CA PHE A 190 14.55 -1.71 8.62
C PHE A 190 14.52 -0.50 7.70
N ASP A 191 15.14 -0.62 6.53
CA ASP A 191 15.01 0.34 5.43
C ASP A 191 13.69 0.10 4.68
N ILE A 192 13.34 -1.18 4.49
CA ILE A 192 12.15 -1.62 3.77
C ILE A 192 11.34 -2.58 4.64
N VAL A 193 10.04 -2.34 4.76
CA VAL A 193 9.08 -3.30 5.32
C VAL A 193 8.11 -3.66 4.21
N ILE A 194 8.01 -4.95 3.87
CA ILE A 194 7.04 -5.46 2.90
C ILE A 194 5.92 -6.13 3.67
N TYR A 195 4.69 -5.73 3.41
CA TYR A 195 3.51 -6.28 4.05
C TYR A 195 2.67 -7.07 3.06
N ASP A 196 2.52 -8.37 3.32
CA ASP A 196 1.58 -9.27 2.65
C ASP A 196 0.36 -9.50 3.56
N GLY A 197 -0.64 -8.65 3.39
CA GLY A 197 -1.86 -8.63 4.21
C GLY A 197 -2.86 -9.72 3.86
N VAL A 198 -3.89 -9.86 4.71
CA VAL A 198 -4.95 -10.89 4.57
C VAL A 198 -5.77 -10.72 3.29
N SER A 199 -6.18 -9.48 3.00
CA SER A 199 -6.97 -9.14 1.81
C SER A 199 -6.65 -7.74 1.30
N ASN A 200 -7.03 -7.47 0.06
CA ASN A 200 -6.86 -6.14 -0.53
C ASN A 200 -7.71 -5.11 0.23
N GLU A 201 -8.95 -5.48 0.57
CA GLU A 201 -9.92 -4.62 1.22
C GLU A 201 -9.48 -4.25 2.64
N GLU A 202 -8.97 -5.21 3.42
CA GLU A 202 -8.41 -4.94 4.74
C GLU A 202 -7.14 -4.09 4.66
N THR A 203 -6.26 -4.35 3.69
CA THR A 203 -5.06 -3.53 3.47
C THR A 203 -5.40 -2.09 3.10
N LEU A 204 -6.40 -1.89 2.24
CA LEU A 204 -6.87 -0.56 1.86
C LEU A 204 -7.53 0.18 3.02
N ARG A 205 -8.35 -0.51 3.83
CA ARG A 205 -8.93 0.05 5.07
C ARG A 205 -7.87 0.36 6.12
N MET A 206 -6.80 -0.44 6.21
CA MET A 206 -5.65 -0.16 7.06
C MET A 206 -4.94 1.13 6.63
N ILE A 207 -4.73 1.34 5.32
CA ILE A 207 -4.11 2.56 4.80
C ILE A 207 -5.00 3.79 5.06
N SER A 208 -6.32 3.69 4.84
CA SER A 208 -7.27 4.78 5.11
C SER A 208 -7.67 4.93 6.57
N ALA A 209 -7.19 4.04 7.46
CA ALA A 209 -7.59 4.00 8.86
C ALA A 209 -7.30 5.31 9.58
N THR A 210 -6.18 5.99 9.27
CA THR A 210 -5.81 7.24 9.94
C THR A 210 -6.69 8.40 9.55
N GLU A 211 -7.07 8.51 8.27
CA GLU A 211 -8.01 9.53 7.80
C GLU A 211 -9.40 9.29 8.39
N THR A 212 -9.85 8.03 8.40
CA THR A 212 -11.13 7.61 8.97
C THR A 212 -11.18 7.85 10.48
N ALA A 213 -10.14 7.45 11.21
CA ALA A 213 -10.01 7.67 12.66
C ALA A 213 -10.06 9.15 13.01
N ARG A 214 -9.37 10.00 12.24
CA ARG A 214 -9.42 11.46 12.43
C ARG A 214 -10.84 12.02 12.24
N SER A 215 -11.57 11.51 11.25
CA SER A 215 -12.97 11.88 11.05
C SER A 215 -13.83 11.51 12.27
N TYR A 216 -13.71 10.27 12.78
CA TYR A 216 -14.44 9.84 13.98
C TYR A 216 -14.03 10.60 15.24
N LEU A 217 -12.74 10.88 15.44
CA LEU A 217 -12.24 11.68 16.55
C LEU A 217 -12.83 13.07 16.58
N LYS A 218 -13.08 13.69 15.43
CA LYS A 218 -13.79 14.98 15.38
C LYS A 218 -15.20 14.87 15.99
N TYR A 219 -15.93 13.79 15.70
CA TYR A 219 -17.27 13.59 16.29
C TYR A 219 -17.18 13.27 17.77
N LEU A 220 -16.23 12.41 18.19
CA LEU A 220 -15.98 12.12 19.60
C LEU A 220 -15.61 13.36 20.40
N ARG A 221 -14.75 14.22 19.86
CA ARG A 221 -14.40 15.51 20.47
C ARG A 221 -15.61 16.44 20.59
N ASN A 222 -16.43 16.53 19.54
CA ASN A 222 -17.67 17.31 19.62
C ASN A 222 -18.61 16.78 20.72
N LEU A 223 -18.74 15.46 20.87
CA LEU A 223 -19.53 14.87 21.96
C LEU A 223 -18.91 15.19 23.32
N ALA A 224 -17.59 15.06 23.45
CA ALA A 224 -16.85 15.37 24.67
C ALA A 224 -16.99 16.84 25.09
N GLU A 225 -16.93 17.78 24.14
CA GLU A 225 -16.93 19.22 24.44
C GLU A 225 -18.34 19.82 24.52
N LYS A 226 -19.32 19.29 23.77
CA LYS A 226 -20.67 19.88 23.64
C LYS A 226 -21.74 19.20 24.49
N THR A 227 -21.43 18.11 25.18
CA THR A 227 -22.39 17.41 26.05
C THR A 227 -21.94 17.41 27.50
N ASP A 228 -22.88 17.47 28.44
CA ASP A 228 -22.57 17.45 29.88
C ASP A 228 -21.87 16.16 30.30
N ILE A 229 -22.38 15.01 29.82
CA ILE A 229 -21.79 13.70 30.13
C ILE A 229 -20.38 13.56 29.53
N GLY A 230 -20.17 14.11 28.33
CA GLY A 230 -18.87 14.12 27.66
C GLY A 230 -17.86 14.94 28.43
N ARG A 231 -18.23 16.15 28.88
CA ARG A 231 -17.34 17.02 29.67
C ARG A 231 -16.96 16.40 31.01
N LEU A 232 -17.85 15.61 31.60
CA LEU A 232 -17.61 14.90 32.85
C LEU A 232 -16.67 13.68 32.66
N THR A 233 -16.83 12.91 31.58
CA THR A 233 -16.19 11.58 31.42
C THR A 233 -14.97 11.57 30.51
N ALA A 234 -14.90 12.47 29.52
CA ALA A 234 -13.83 12.49 28.52
C ALA A 234 -12.42 12.65 29.12
N PRO A 235 -12.17 13.51 30.14
CA PRO A 235 -10.83 13.63 30.71
C PRO A 235 -10.24 12.31 31.20
N SER A 236 -11.05 11.49 31.89
CA SER A 236 -10.60 10.19 32.42
C SER A 236 -10.36 9.17 31.31
N LEU A 237 -11.24 9.11 30.31
CA LEU A 237 -11.09 8.21 29.16
C LEU A 237 -9.87 8.57 28.30
N LEU A 238 -9.62 9.86 28.08
CA LEU A 238 -8.45 10.33 27.34
C LEU A 238 -7.15 10.00 28.06
N ARG A 239 -7.11 10.19 29.38
CA ARG A 239 -5.95 9.81 30.20
C ARG A 239 -5.66 8.31 30.12
N LEU A 240 -6.70 7.48 30.20
CA LEU A 240 -6.54 6.03 30.05
C LEU A 240 -5.99 5.65 28.67
N ALA A 241 -6.54 6.24 27.61
CA ALA A 241 -6.08 5.98 26.25
C ALA A 241 -4.61 6.43 26.06
N GLU A 242 -4.25 7.62 26.53
CA GLU A 242 -2.90 8.16 26.46
C GLU A 242 -1.91 7.28 27.24
N GLU A 243 -2.23 6.93 28.49
CA GLU A 243 -1.39 6.03 29.29
C GLU A 243 -1.24 4.66 28.61
N SER A 244 -2.29 4.11 28.00
CA SER A 244 -2.18 2.83 27.30
C SER A 244 -1.20 2.87 26.11
N VAL A 245 -0.94 4.05 25.53
CA VAL A 245 -0.02 4.20 24.38
C VAL A 245 1.41 4.53 24.83
N GLU A 246 1.61 5.25 25.93
CA GLU A 246 2.91 5.82 26.34
C GLU A 246 3.76 4.95 27.31
N LEU A 247 3.29 3.76 27.70
CA LEU A 247 3.79 2.98 28.85
C LEU A 247 5.24 2.44 28.81
N ASN A 248 6.08 2.81 27.84
CA ASN A 248 7.46 2.33 27.78
C ASN A 248 8.50 3.22 28.49
N ASP A 249 8.21 4.48 28.84
CA ASP A 249 9.27 5.42 29.27
C ASP A 249 9.18 5.94 30.72
N GLY A 250 8.36 5.34 31.58
CA GLY A 250 8.42 5.54 33.05
C GLY A 250 8.22 6.97 33.58
N ARG A 251 7.99 7.95 32.69
CA ARG A 251 7.58 9.31 33.00
C ARG A 251 6.20 9.50 32.40
N SER A 252 5.18 9.74 33.22
CA SER A 252 3.97 10.38 32.72
C SER A 252 4.44 11.72 32.16
N ARG A 253 4.37 11.88 30.84
CA ARG A 253 4.92 13.08 30.22
C ARG A 253 4.12 14.33 30.61
N PHE A 254 2.96 14.15 31.27
CA PHE A 254 1.95 15.17 31.49
C PHE A 254 1.13 15.03 32.78
N ASP A 255 1.79 15.07 33.93
CA ASP A 255 1.12 15.64 35.10
C ASP A 255 0.72 17.10 34.76
N GLY A 256 -0.58 17.39 34.62
CA GLY A 256 -1.11 18.74 34.40
C GLY A 256 -1.53 19.18 32.97
N LYS A 257 -1.59 18.30 31.96
CA LYS A 257 -2.15 18.70 30.63
C LYS A 257 -3.65 18.90 30.63
N MET A 258 -4.13 19.84 29.80
CA MET A 258 -5.56 20.02 29.54
C MET A 258 -6.06 18.98 28.53
N SER A 259 -7.33 18.57 28.63
CA SER A 259 -7.95 17.61 27.70
C SER A 259 -7.89 18.06 26.23
N SER A 260 -7.93 19.37 25.98
CA SER A 260 -7.75 19.97 24.65
C SER A 260 -6.40 19.64 24.03
N ASP A 261 -5.34 19.58 24.84
CA ASP A 261 -3.98 19.32 24.36
C ASP A 261 -3.84 17.85 23.93
N ILE A 262 -4.43 16.94 24.70
CA ILE A 262 -4.47 15.50 24.37
C ILE A 262 -5.19 15.29 23.04
N TRP A 263 -6.36 15.92 22.84
CA TRP A 263 -7.07 15.87 21.55
C TRP A 263 -6.21 16.36 20.39
N ASN A 264 -5.50 17.49 20.57
CA ASN A 264 -4.66 18.07 19.54
C ASN A 264 -3.45 17.18 19.23
N ASP A 265 -2.87 16.51 20.22
CA ASP A 265 -1.74 15.61 20.04
C ASP A 265 -2.14 14.34 19.27
N ILE A 266 -3.31 13.74 19.60
CA ILE A 266 -3.87 12.61 18.84
C ILE A 266 -4.16 13.02 17.39
N GLU A 267 -4.78 14.19 17.17
CA GLU A 267 -5.04 14.67 15.81
C GLU A 267 -3.73 14.88 15.02
N ARG A 268 -2.72 15.47 15.66
CA ARG A 268 -1.41 15.71 15.04
C ARG A 268 -0.70 14.39 14.72
N MET A 269 -0.80 13.39 15.60
CA MET A 269 -0.26 12.05 15.37
C MET A 269 -0.90 11.42 14.13
N LEU A 270 -2.23 11.38 14.06
CA LEU A 270 -2.94 10.81 12.91
C LEU A 270 -2.68 11.56 11.61
N GLU A 271 -2.56 12.90 11.66
CA GLU A 271 -2.19 13.71 10.51
C GLU A 271 -0.79 13.35 9.98
N ARG A 272 0.19 13.16 10.88
CA ARG A 272 1.56 12.75 10.48
C ARG A 272 1.58 11.37 9.83
N VAL A 273 0.81 10.42 10.34
CA VAL A 273 0.72 9.08 9.74
C VAL A 273 0.03 9.14 8.37
N SER A 274 -1.11 9.83 8.30
CA SER A 274 -1.89 9.98 7.05
C SER A 274 -1.07 10.65 5.94
N THR A 275 -0.44 11.79 6.24
CA THR A 275 0.45 12.49 5.30
C THR A 275 1.70 11.67 4.96
N GLY A 276 2.11 10.75 5.84
CA GLY A 276 3.16 9.78 5.59
C GLY A 276 2.76 8.78 4.50
N PHE A 277 1.59 8.13 4.62
CA PHE A 277 1.11 7.16 3.63
C PHE A 277 0.80 7.78 2.25
N ALA A 278 0.53 9.08 2.19
CA ALA A 278 0.39 9.78 0.92
C ALA A 278 1.73 9.95 0.16
N LYS A 279 2.89 9.78 0.82
CA LYS A 279 4.22 9.97 0.21
C LYS A 279 4.76 8.66 -0.38
N PRO A 280 5.12 8.63 -1.68
CA PRO A 280 5.73 7.44 -2.30
C PRO A 280 7.05 6.98 -1.67
N SER A 281 7.76 7.88 -0.99
CA SER A 281 8.99 7.53 -0.24
C SER A 281 8.73 6.76 1.05
N LYS A 282 7.49 6.79 1.58
CA LYS A 282 7.10 6.09 2.81
C LYS A 282 6.15 4.91 2.56
N LEU A 283 5.31 4.98 1.53
CA LEU A 283 4.42 3.90 1.14
C LEU A 283 4.48 3.68 -0.38
N SER A 284 4.80 2.46 -0.80
CA SER A 284 4.66 2.01 -2.18
C SER A 284 3.68 0.85 -2.28
N CYS A 285 2.56 1.10 -2.95
CA CYS A 285 1.62 0.06 -3.34
C CYS A 285 1.87 -0.35 -4.80
N TYR A 286 1.92 -1.65 -5.08
CA TYR A 286 2.04 -2.17 -6.45
C TYR A 286 0.81 -2.98 -6.82
N LEU A 287 0.37 -2.88 -8.08
CA LEU A 287 -0.68 -3.75 -8.62
C LEU A 287 -0.05 -5.05 -9.14
N VAL A 288 -0.68 -6.19 -8.90
CA VAL A 288 -0.24 -7.49 -9.42
C VAL A 288 -1.40 -8.18 -10.13
N MET A 289 -1.18 -8.59 -11.37
CA MET A 289 -2.21 -9.21 -12.20
C MET A 289 -1.65 -10.30 -13.11
N ASP A 290 -2.51 -11.22 -13.49
CA ASP A 290 -2.27 -12.08 -14.64
C ASP A 290 -2.66 -11.32 -15.94
N PRO A 291 -1.70 -10.94 -16.80
CA PRO A 291 -1.98 -10.24 -18.05
C PRO A 291 -2.80 -11.07 -19.06
N ASN A 292 -2.81 -12.39 -18.92
CA ASN A 292 -3.55 -13.28 -19.81
C ASN A 292 -5.00 -13.48 -19.34
N ASN A 293 -5.36 -12.93 -18.18
CA ASN A 293 -6.69 -13.00 -17.60
C ASN A 293 -7.36 -11.62 -17.56
N PRO A 294 -8.33 -11.33 -18.45
CA PRO A 294 -9.04 -10.05 -18.47
C PRO A 294 -9.67 -9.67 -17.12
N THR A 295 -10.18 -10.65 -16.37
CA THR A 295 -10.75 -10.42 -15.03
C THR A 295 -9.68 -10.01 -14.03
N SER A 296 -8.45 -10.54 -14.13
CA SER A 296 -7.34 -10.10 -13.28
C SER A 296 -6.91 -8.68 -13.60
N ILE A 297 -6.87 -8.32 -14.88
CA ILE A 297 -6.55 -6.94 -15.32
C ILE A 297 -7.61 -5.96 -14.81
N ASN A 298 -8.90 -6.28 -14.99
CA ASN A 298 -10.00 -5.42 -14.57
C ASN A 298 -10.02 -5.27 -13.03
N ALA A 299 -9.75 -6.34 -12.29
CA ALA A 299 -9.60 -6.29 -10.84
C ALA A 299 -8.44 -5.36 -10.43
N ALA A 300 -7.28 -5.46 -11.07
CA ALA A 300 -6.15 -4.56 -10.80
C ALA A 300 -6.48 -3.10 -11.13
N MET A 301 -7.19 -2.83 -12.23
CA MET A 301 -7.68 -1.49 -12.57
C MET A 301 -8.62 -0.95 -11.48
N ARG A 302 -9.51 -1.79 -10.96
CA ARG A 302 -10.41 -1.40 -9.86
C ARG A 302 -9.65 -1.14 -8.56
N TYR A 303 -8.68 -1.99 -8.21
CA TYR A 303 -7.84 -1.77 -7.03
C TYR A 303 -6.98 -0.50 -7.15
N TRP A 304 -6.62 -0.07 -8.35
CA TRP A 304 -6.01 1.24 -8.56
C TRP A 304 -6.92 2.39 -8.10
N GLY A 305 -8.19 2.36 -8.52
CA GLY A 305 -9.20 3.30 -8.08
C GLY A 305 -9.43 3.26 -6.57
N CYS A 306 -9.60 2.06 -6.00
CA CYS A 306 -9.82 1.91 -4.57
C CYS A 306 -8.61 2.39 -3.75
N ALA A 307 -7.38 2.12 -4.19
CA ALA A 307 -6.16 2.63 -3.55
C ALA A 307 -6.13 4.16 -3.52
N ILE A 308 -6.47 4.82 -4.63
CA ILE A 308 -6.60 6.28 -4.68
C ILE A 308 -7.67 6.78 -3.70
N GLN A 309 -8.83 6.11 -3.61
CA GLN A 309 -9.88 6.49 -2.65
C GLN A 309 -9.46 6.27 -1.19
N SER A 310 -8.62 5.28 -0.91
CA SER A 310 -8.04 5.07 0.41
C SER A 310 -6.86 6.01 0.73
N GLY A 311 -6.51 6.92 -0.17
CA GLY A 311 -5.40 7.86 0.02
C GLY A 311 -4.02 7.28 -0.31
N ALA A 312 -3.95 6.06 -0.83
CA ALA A 312 -2.71 5.38 -1.21
C ALA A 312 -2.26 5.77 -2.62
N HIS A 313 -0.94 5.74 -2.83
CA HIS A 313 -0.33 5.94 -4.14
C HIS A 313 0.11 4.59 -4.74
N ILE A 314 -0.32 4.29 -5.97
CA ILE A 314 0.19 3.14 -6.73
C ILE A 314 1.50 3.52 -7.41
N SER A 315 2.58 2.83 -7.07
CA SER A 315 3.93 3.09 -7.58
C SER A 315 4.25 2.36 -8.88
N GLY A 316 3.55 1.26 -9.17
CA GLY A 316 3.74 0.48 -10.38
C GLY A 316 2.76 -0.67 -10.52
N ALA A 317 2.83 -1.37 -11.65
CA ALA A 317 2.04 -2.55 -11.94
C ALA A 317 2.92 -3.70 -12.45
N PHE A 318 2.68 -4.91 -11.94
CA PHE A 318 3.38 -6.11 -12.32
C PHE A 318 2.43 -7.12 -12.96
N GLY A 319 2.87 -7.68 -14.08
CA GLY A 319 2.27 -8.88 -14.66
C GLY A 319 2.94 -10.13 -14.11
N TYR A 320 2.16 -11.10 -13.67
CA TYR A 320 2.65 -12.41 -13.25
C TYR A 320 1.86 -13.49 -14.00
N ALA A 321 2.49 -14.05 -15.03
CA ALA A 321 1.93 -15.13 -15.83
C ALA A 321 3.05 -16.05 -16.35
N PRO A 322 2.73 -17.33 -16.66
CA PRO A 322 3.65 -18.20 -17.36
C PRO A 322 4.14 -17.57 -18.67
N PRO A 323 5.41 -17.80 -19.07
CA PRO A 323 5.95 -17.25 -20.30
C PRO A 323 5.26 -17.89 -21.51
N GLN A 324 4.27 -17.19 -22.07
CA GLN A 324 3.52 -17.67 -23.23
C GLN A 324 3.57 -16.70 -24.42
N SER A 325 3.81 -15.39 -24.23
CA SER A 325 4.07 -14.44 -25.33
C SER A 325 4.62 -13.08 -24.87
N THR A 326 5.21 -12.32 -25.79
CA THR A 326 5.62 -10.91 -25.60
C THR A 326 4.42 -9.95 -25.47
N GLU A 327 3.24 -10.34 -25.94
CA GLU A 327 2.03 -9.51 -25.94
C GLU A 327 1.54 -9.15 -24.52
N SER A 328 1.82 -10.00 -23.54
CA SER A 328 1.43 -9.78 -22.14
C SER A 328 2.02 -8.49 -21.57
N ALA A 329 3.26 -8.12 -21.93
CA ALA A 329 3.90 -6.89 -21.46
C ALA A 329 3.27 -5.64 -22.08
N ASP A 330 2.94 -5.69 -23.38
CA ASP A 330 2.34 -4.58 -24.11
C ASP A 330 0.91 -4.28 -23.63
N ILE A 331 0.16 -5.32 -23.23
CA ILE A 331 -1.18 -5.17 -22.66
C ILE A 331 -1.13 -4.32 -21.38
N ILE A 332 -0.19 -4.61 -20.47
CA ILE A 332 -0.08 -3.88 -19.20
C ILE A 332 0.40 -2.45 -19.46
N LYS A 333 1.47 -2.28 -20.24
CA LYS A 333 2.02 -0.95 -20.58
C LYS A 333 0.96 -0.03 -21.17
N ARG A 334 0.14 -0.53 -22.10
CA ARG A 334 -0.95 0.23 -22.71
C ARG A 334 -2.11 0.51 -21.76
N LYS A 335 -2.59 -0.49 -21.01
CA LYS A 335 -3.78 -0.32 -20.15
C LYS A 335 -3.49 0.53 -18.92
N PHE A 336 -2.31 0.40 -18.32
CA PHE A 336 -1.96 1.08 -17.08
C PHE A 336 -1.16 2.37 -17.30
N SER A 337 -0.83 2.73 -18.54
CA SER A 337 -0.24 4.04 -18.86
C SER A 337 -0.99 5.18 -18.15
N PRO A 338 -0.27 6.12 -17.50
CA PRO A 338 1.19 6.29 -17.54
C PRO A 338 1.99 5.41 -16.54
N LEU A 339 1.35 4.61 -15.70
CA LEU A 339 1.97 3.85 -14.60
C LEU A 339 3.13 2.95 -15.06
N PRO A 340 4.28 2.91 -14.36
CA PRO A 340 5.39 2.01 -14.69
C PRO A 340 4.91 0.58 -14.57
N SER A 341 5.23 -0.23 -15.57
CA SER A 341 4.82 -1.62 -15.56
C SER A 341 5.87 -2.56 -16.12
N ALA A 342 5.92 -3.74 -15.53
CA ALA A 342 6.87 -4.79 -15.89
C ALA A 342 6.25 -6.17 -15.71
N ILE A 343 6.88 -7.20 -16.30
CA ILE A 343 6.54 -8.60 -16.06
C ILE A 343 7.49 -9.15 -14.99
N MET A 344 6.93 -9.81 -13.99
CA MET A 344 7.69 -10.55 -12.98
C MET A 344 8.05 -11.96 -13.50
N PRO A 345 9.21 -12.50 -13.11
CA PRO A 345 9.59 -13.86 -13.46
C PRO A 345 8.57 -14.84 -12.88
N TYR A 346 8.05 -15.72 -13.73
CA TYR A 346 7.16 -16.79 -13.28
C TYR A 346 7.97 -17.88 -12.57
N LEU A 347 7.52 -18.27 -11.37
CA LEU A 347 8.20 -19.28 -10.56
C LEU A 347 7.50 -20.63 -10.71
N SER A 348 8.24 -21.65 -11.14
CA SER A 348 7.76 -23.03 -11.15
C SER A 348 7.74 -23.58 -9.72
N ILE A 349 6.53 -23.73 -9.17
CA ILE A 349 6.28 -24.30 -7.84
C ILE A 349 6.45 -25.81 -7.95
N GLY A 350 7.41 -26.40 -7.23
CA GLY A 350 7.69 -27.85 -7.27
C GLY A 350 9.14 -28.26 -6.99
N SER A 351 10.07 -27.30 -6.90
CA SER A 351 11.45 -27.53 -6.49
C SER A 351 11.95 -26.34 -5.67
N PRO A 352 13.01 -26.49 -4.85
CA PRO A 352 13.60 -25.36 -4.13
C PRO A 352 13.94 -24.22 -5.08
N ILE A 353 13.51 -23.00 -4.74
CA ILE A 353 13.71 -21.82 -5.58
C ILE A 353 15.10 -21.24 -5.30
N ASP A 354 15.92 -21.16 -6.34
CA ASP A 354 17.18 -20.40 -6.29
C ASP A 354 16.87 -18.90 -6.47
N TRP A 355 16.67 -18.22 -5.34
CA TRP A 355 16.41 -16.79 -5.30
C TRP A 355 17.58 -15.94 -5.81
N ASP A 356 18.81 -16.46 -5.77
CA ASP A 356 19.99 -15.78 -6.30
C ASP A 356 19.91 -15.73 -7.82
N ALA A 357 19.63 -16.87 -8.46
CA ALA A 357 19.40 -16.93 -9.89
C ALA A 357 18.18 -16.09 -10.31
N VAL A 358 17.06 -16.17 -9.59
CA VAL A 358 15.85 -15.42 -9.93
C VAL A 358 16.11 -13.91 -9.89
N VAL A 359 16.67 -13.38 -8.81
CA VAL A 359 16.87 -11.93 -8.68
C VAL A 359 17.96 -11.41 -9.61
N LEU A 360 19.09 -12.12 -9.75
CA LEU A 360 20.22 -11.66 -10.55
C LEU A 360 20.01 -11.84 -12.06
N LYS A 361 19.35 -12.94 -12.48
CA LYS A 361 19.25 -13.33 -13.89
C LYS A 361 17.84 -13.15 -14.47
N SER A 362 16.79 -13.33 -13.67
CA SER A 362 15.41 -13.41 -14.19
C SER A 362 14.56 -12.16 -13.94
N VAL A 363 14.88 -11.35 -12.92
CA VAL A 363 14.24 -10.03 -12.74
C VAL A 363 14.78 -9.09 -13.81
N GLY A 364 13.99 -8.85 -14.85
CA GLY A 364 14.32 -7.96 -15.96
C GLY A 364 14.55 -6.51 -15.53
N GLU A 365 15.26 -5.75 -16.34
CA GLU A 365 15.62 -4.35 -16.07
C GLU A 365 14.39 -3.47 -15.80
N ASP A 366 13.32 -3.63 -16.58
CA ASP A 366 12.03 -2.96 -16.38
C ASP A 366 11.48 -3.18 -14.96
N ALA A 367 11.54 -4.41 -14.42
CA ALA A 367 11.03 -4.70 -13.09
C ALA A 367 11.90 -4.07 -11.98
N ARG A 368 13.23 -4.04 -12.19
CA ARG A 368 14.16 -3.36 -11.28
C ARG A 368 13.90 -1.85 -11.26
N LEU A 369 13.64 -1.25 -12.42
CA LEU A 369 13.28 0.15 -12.55
C LEU A 369 11.95 0.45 -11.84
N VAL A 370 10.94 -0.42 -11.96
CA VAL A 370 9.68 -0.26 -11.23
C VAL A 370 9.89 -0.30 -9.71
N PHE A 371 10.75 -1.18 -9.19
CA PHE A 371 11.08 -1.22 -7.76
C PHE A 371 11.92 -0.04 -7.29
N ALA A 372 12.85 0.43 -8.13
CA ALA A 372 13.76 1.54 -7.83
C ALA A 372 13.14 2.92 -8.05
N ALA A 373 11.96 3.01 -8.69
CA ALA A 373 11.33 4.27 -9.02
C ALA A 373 10.91 5.06 -7.76
N GLU A 374 11.73 6.05 -7.39
CA GLU A 374 11.37 7.09 -6.44
C GLU A 374 10.59 8.20 -7.15
N ARG A 375 9.33 7.91 -7.52
CA ARG A 375 8.36 8.84 -8.12
C ARG A 375 8.86 9.55 -9.41
N ASN A 376 8.34 9.13 -10.57
CA ASN A 376 8.42 9.98 -11.76
C ASN A 376 7.36 11.10 -11.65
N ASP A 377 7.76 12.36 -11.84
CA ASP A 377 6.86 13.53 -11.86
C ASP A 377 5.80 13.49 -12.99
N THR A 378 5.85 12.48 -13.86
CA THR A 378 4.94 12.27 -14.98
C THR A 378 3.60 11.62 -14.61
N PHE A 379 3.37 11.23 -13.34
CA PHE A 379 2.09 10.64 -12.94
C PHE A 379 1.02 11.70 -12.65
N PRO A 380 -0.21 11.53 -13.15
CA PRO A 380 -1.30 12.42 -12.79
C PRO A 380 -1.53 12.32 -11.28
N SER A 381 -1.45 13.47 -10.62
CA SER A 381 -1.83 13.57 -9.22
C SER A 381 -3.25 13.04 -9.04
N PRO A 382 -3.54 12.22 -8.01
CA PRO A 382 -4.90 11.73 -7.75
C PRO A 382 -5.95 12.84 -7.70
N VAL A 383 -5.54 14.03 -7.25
CA VAL A 383 -6.33 15.24 -7.23
C VAL A 383 -5.50 16.39 -7.81
N THR A 384 -6.06 17.08 -8.80
CA THR A 384 -5.47 18.28 -9.41
C THR A 384 -6.44 19.44 -9.25
N PHE A 385 -5.94 20.57 -8.78
CA PHE A 385 -6.73 21.79 -8.59
C PHE A 385 -6.35 22.81 -9.66
N ASP A 386 -7.37 23.37 -10.32
CA ASP A 386 -7.22 24.44 -11.30
C ASP A 386 -7.98 25.67 -10.82
N ALA A 387 -7.24 26.64 -10.29
CA ALA A 387 -7.80 27.88 -9.77
C ALA A 387 -8.35 28.79 -10.88
N ALA A 388 -7.76 28.76 -12.07
CA ALA A 388 -8.16 29.63 -13.18
C ALA A 388 -9.55 29.24 -13.70
N ASN A 389 -9.79 27.93 -13.86
CA ASN A 389 -11.07 27.40 -14.30
C ASN A 389 -12.03 27.04 -13.15
N LYS A 390 -11.68 27.39 -11.90
CA LYS A 390 -12.38 26.98 -10.68
C LYS A 390 -12.80 25.50 -10.70
N SER A 391 -11.87 24.62 -11.05
CA SER A 391 -12.18 23.19 -11.21
C SER A 391 -11.25 22.30 -10.41
N VAL A 392 -11.74 21.11 -10.08
CA VAL A 392 -10.96 20.04 -9.46
C VAL A 392 -11.13 18.78 -10.29
N THR A 393 -10.00 18.17 -10.63
CA THR A 393 -9.95 16.90 -11.37
C THR A 393 -9.55 15.79 -10.43
N LEU A 394 -10.40 14.77 -10.32
CA LEU A 394 -10.21 13.57 -9.51
C LEU A 394 -9.90 12.41 -10.45
N PHE A 395 -8.70 11.85 -10.37
CA PHE A 395 -8.34 10.66 -11.14
C PHE A 395 -8.94 9.42 -10.47
N MET A 396 -9.82 8.71 -11.19
CA MET A 396 -10.68 7.64 -10.68
C MET A 396 -10.68 6.44 -11.64
N PRO A 397 -9.52 5.79 -11.88
CA PRO A 397 -9.44 4.62 -12.76
C PRO A 397 -10.22 3.44 -12.18
N GLY A 398 -10.77 2.60 -13.06
CA GLY A 398 -11.44 1.35 -12.66
C GLY A 398 -12.82 1.51 -12.04
N PHE A 399 -13.41 2.70 -12.12
CA PHE A 399 -14.79 2.99 -11.74
C PHE A 399 -15.62 3.36 -12.95
N ASP A 400 -16.86 2.87 -12.96
CA ASP A 400 -17.87 3.37 -13.88
C ASP A 400 -18.52 4.65 -13.33
N LYS A 401 -19.01 5.51 -14.23
CA LYS A 401 -19.67 6.77 -13.84
C LYS A 401 -20.81 6.56 -12.84
N SER A 402 -21.56 5.47 -12.96
CA SER A 402 -22.70 5.14 -12.08
C SER A 402 -22.28 4.78 -10.64
N GLU A 403 -21.04 4.38 -10.43
CA GLU A 403 -20.52 4.00 -9.11
C GLU A 403 -20.03 5.21 -8.30
N ILE A 404 -19.77 6.33 -8.96
CA ILE A 404 -19.16 7.50 -8.34
C ILE A 404 -20.25 8.45 -7.84
N LYS A 405 -20.29 8.65 -6.52
CA LYS A 405 -21.17 9.65 -5.90
C LYS A 405 -20.33 10.80 -5.36
N LEU A 406 -20.83 12.01 -5.57
CA LEU A 406 -20.20 13.24 -5.12
C LEU A 406 -21.16 13.99 -4.22
N PHE A 407 -20.66 14.42 -3.07
CA PHE A 407 -21.40 15.24 -2.13
C PHE A 407 -20.56 16.45 -1.76
N GLN A 408 -21.24 17.57 -1.53
CA GLN A 408 -20.59 18.80 -1.09
C GLN A 408 -20.91 19.05 0.39
N TYR A 409 -19.87 19.32 1.18
CA TYR A 409 -20.00 19.55 2.62
C TYR A 409 -19.45 20.91 3.03
N ARG A 410 -19.77 21.31 4.27
CA ARG A 410 -19.24 22.50 4.96
C ARG A 410 -19.28 23.78 4.12
N GLY A 411 -20.45 24.06 3.55
CA GLY A 411 -20.66 25.28 2.77
C GLY A 411 -19.85 25.37 1.47
N GLY A 412 -19.30 24.26 0.98
CA GLY A 412 -18.54 24.23 -0.28
C GLY A 412 -17.02 24.25 -0.13
N SER A 413 -16.51 24.00 1.07
CA SER A 413 -15.07 23.87 1.35
C SER A 413 -14.54 22.43 1.18
N GLU A 414 -15.43 21.44 1.15
CA GLU A 414 -15.08 20.02 1.07
C GLU A 414 -15.95 19.30 0.03
N LEU A 415 -15.33 18.38 -0.73
CA LEU A 415 -16.01 17.40 -1.56
C LEU A 415 -15.82 16.02 -0.95
N LEU A 416 -16.92 15.33 -0.67
CA LEU A 416 -16.90 13.91 -0.33
C LEU A 416 -17.13 13.10 -1.61
N VAL A 417 -16.20 12.19 -1.87
CA VAL A 417 -16.26 11.25 -2.99
C VAL A 417 -16.54 9.88 -2.41
N GLU A 418 -17.56 9.20 -2.92
CA GLU A 418 -17.86 7.79 -2.60
C GLU A 418 -17.71 6.97 -3.88
N ALA A 419 -16.78 6.01 -3.85
CA ALA A 419 -16.57 5.04 -4.92
C ALA A 419 -15.81 3.82 -4.37
N GLY A 420 -16.09 2.62 -4.89
CA GLY A 420 -15.33 1.41 -4.53
C GLY A 420 -15.42 1.00 -3.06
N ASP A 421 -16.57 1.20 -2.42
CA ASP A 421 -16.77 0.98 -0.97
C ASP A 421 -15.81 1.80 -0.09
N GLN A 422 -15.42 2.98 -0.58
CA GLN A 422 -14.58 3.94 0.14
C GLN A 422 -15.21 5.32 0.07
N ARG A 423 -14.94 6.13 1.10
CA ARG A 423 -15.33 7.53 1.20
C ARG A 423 -14.10 8.38 1.48
N ARG A 424 -13.85 9.38 0.64
CA ARG A 424 -12.69 10.27 0.78
C ARG A 424 -13.13 11.72 0.77
N VAL A 425 -12.59 12.50 1.72
CA VAL A 425 -12.85 13.94 1.80
C VAL A 425 -11.73 14.71 1.13
N ILE A 426 -12.05 15.42 0.06
CA ILE A 426 -11.14 16.33 -0.64
C ILE A 426 -11.38 17.75 -0.14
N ARG A 427 -10.39 18.31 0.56
CA ARG A 427 -10.41 19.71 0.98
C ARG A 427 -10.07 20.62 -0.19
N LEU A 428 -10.92 21.62 -0.43
CA LEU A 428 -10.75 22.56 -1.52
C LEU A 428 -9.92 23.78 -1.06
N PRO A 429 -8.92 24.21 -1.83
CA PRO A 429 -8.20 25.46 -1.56
C PRO A 429 -9.15 26.65 -1.66
N ASN A 430 -8.92 27.69 -0.84
CA ASN A 430 -9.81 28.86 -0.73
C ASN A 430 -10.14 29.52 -2.09
N SER A 431 -9.22 29.45 -3.06
CA SER A 431 -9.39 30.01 -4.40
C SER A 431 -10.50 29.35 -5.24
N ILE A 432 -10.90 28.11 -4.93
CA ILE A 432 -11.92 27.36 -5.69
C ILE A 432 -13.12 26.93 -4.83
N GLN A 433 -13.19 27.34 -3.58
CA GLN A 433 -14.35 27.06 -2.73
C GLN A 433 -15.58 27.79 -3.31
N GLY A 434 -16.74 27.15 -3.19
CA GLY A 434 -17.97 27.64 -3.80
C GLY A 434 -19.01 26.55 -3.94
N LYS A 435 -20.11 26.81 -4.66
CA LYS A 435 -21.12 25.76 -4.93
C LYS A 435 -20.68 24.90 -6.13
N VAL A 436 -20.95 23.59 -6.10
CA VAL A 436 -20.71 22.76 -7.29
C VAL A 436 -21.63 23.22 -8.42
N GLY A 437 -21.02 23.64 -9.54
CA GLY A 437 -21.72 24.04 -10.76
C GLY A 437 -22.02 22.88 -11.72
N GLY A 438 -21.26 21.79 -11.62
CA GLY A 438 -21.46 20.56 -12.38
C GLY A 438 -20.28 19.59 -12.24
N ALA A 439 -20.47 18.34 -12.64
CA ALA A 439 -19.43 17.33 -12.70
C ALA A 439 -19.52 16.53 -14.00
N LYS A 440 -18.38 16.21 -14.61
CA LYS A 440 -18.29 15.41 -15.84
C LYS A 440 -17.25 14.32 -15.66
N PHE A 441 -17.60 13.11 -16.08
CA PHE A 441 -16.65 11.98 -16.16
C PHE A 441 -16.05 11.96 -17.56
N VAL A 442 -14.74 12.15 -17.65
CA VAL A 442 -13.99 12.22 -18.92
C VAL A 442 -12.76 11.32 -18.82
N GLY A 443 -12.68 10.33 -19.70
CA GLY A 443 -11.61 9.32 -19.66
C GLY A 443 -11.69 8.48 -18.39
N ARG A 444 -10.77 8.72 -17.45
CA ARG A 444 -10.69 8.05 -16.14
C ARG A 444 -10.78 9.05 -14.99
N SER A 445 -11.29 10.25 -15.24
CA SER A 445 -11.31 11.33 -14.26
C SER A 445 -12.68 11.96 -14.15
N VAL A 446 -13.00 12.43 -12.95
CA VAL A 446 -14.14 13.30 -12.68
C VAL A 446 -13.62 14.73 -12.61
N VAL A 447 -14.13 15.58 -13.50
CA VAL A 447 -13.88 17.03 -13.44
C VAL A 447 -15.09 17.69 -12.81
N VAL A 448 -14.88 18.32 -11.65
CA VAL A 448 -15.90 19.08 -10.92
C VAL A 448 -15.62 20.56 -11.09
N THR A 449 -16.62 21.31 -11.56
CA THR A 449 -16.53 22.77 -11.74
C THR A 449 -17.27 23.47 -10.62
N MET A 450 -16.66 24.50 -10.04
CA MET A 450 -17.16 25.28 -8.91
C MET A 450 -17.69 26.64 -9.39
N ARG A 451 -18.69 27.20 -8.71
CA ARG A 451 -19.26 28.53 -8.97
C ARG A 451 -18.91 29.50 -7.85
#